data_AF-A0A517W576-F1
#
_entry.id   AF-A0A517W576-F1
#
_cell.length_a   1.000
_cell.length_b   1.000
_cell.length_c   1.000
_cell.angle_alpha   90.00
_cell.angle_beta   90.00
_cell.angle_gamma   90.00
#
_symmetry.space_group_name_H-M   'P 1'
#
loop_
_entity.id
_entity.type
_entity.pdbx_description
1 polymer ?
#
loop_
_entity_poly.entity_id
_entity_poly.type
_entity_poly.pdbx_seq_one_letter_code
_entity_poly.pdbx_strand_id
1 'polypeptide(L)'
;MENKKTFLVNGSSIKAARVKKGFLSRRAFADHLGSLGIDTLSRCEKSPQKPHRAYLNTLKILSDALDVSPENLIIDDTDLETGNKLAIRDCSGIWQVIGQDIVVKEHFDYPNGPKKIEAKIEIKVDLEKCKIFATGYDHDNDPLHFEGSIYENGNHIVGEYFVKNDRLHVYGTLNLQYHGCGKRMSGYYVGRETGQGTTYILGNLVMELKEKL
;
A
#
# COMPACT_ATOMS: atom_id res chain seq x y z
N MET A 1 6.94 -32.99 22.96
CA MET A 1 7.55 -31.65 22.83
C MET A 1 6.41 -30.65 22.65
N GLU A 2 6.09 -29.87 23.68
CA GLU A 2 5.06 -28.83 23.56
C GLU A 2 5.48 -27.81 22.51
N ASN A 3 4.65 -27.62 21.48
CA ASN A 3 4.80 -26.53 20.53
C ASN A 3 4.76 -25.21 21.31
N LYS A 4 5.93 -24.61 21.57
CA LYS A 4 6.03 -23.31 22.24
C LYS A 4 5.36 -22.26 21.35
N LYS A 5 4.10 -21.94 21.65
CA LYS A 5 3.30 -20.95 20.93
C LYS A 5 4.04 -19.61 20.91
N THR A 6 4.28 -19.08 19.71
CA THR A 6 4.84 -17.75 19.49
C THR A 6 3.74 -16.80 19.02
N PHE A 7 3.80 -15.56 19.49
CA PHE A 7 2.78 -14.54 19.24
C PHE A 7 3.41 -13.38 18.49
N LEU A 8 2.69 -12.77 17.56
CA LEU A 8 3.15 -11.53 16.98
C LEU A 8 3.17 -10.44 18.05
N VAL A 9 4.27 -9.69 18.09
CA VAL A 9 4.51 -8.66 19.08
C VAL A 9 3.91 -7.32 18.66
N ASN A 10 3.22 -6.64 19.58
CA ASN A 10 2.84 -5.23 19.45
C ASN A 10 4.00 -4.32 19.87
N GLY A 11 4.93 -4.06 18.96
CA GLY A 11 6.13 -3.27 19.25
C GLY A 11 5.84 -1.81 19.59
N SER A 12 4.75 -1.25 19.04
CA SER A 12 4.26 0.09 19.39
C SER A 12 3.84 0.18 20.85
N SER A 13 3.06 -0.79 21.36
CA SER A 13 2.66 -0.86 22.77
C SER A 13 3.86 -0.99 23.70
N ILE A 14 4.83 -1.85 23.36
CA ILE A 14 6.06 -2.03 24.14
C ILE A 14 6.84 -0.72 24.22
N LYS A 15 7.04 -0.05 23.07
CA LYS A 15 7.76 1.23 23.02
C LYS A 15 7.05 2.31 23.84
N ALA A 16 5.73 2.44 23.69
CA ALA A 16 4.94 3.42 24.41
C ALA A 16 4.98 3.18 25.93
N ALA A 17 4.79 1.94 26.36
CA ALA A 17 4.84 1.58 27.77
C ALA A 17 6.24 1.79 28.38
N ARG A 18 7.31 1.45 27.64
CA ARG A 18 8.69 1.70 28.06
C ARG A 18 8.95 3.19 28.30
N VAL A 19 8.51 4.04 27.36
CA VAL A 19 8.66 5.50 27.48
C VAL A 19 7.82 6.03 28.65
N LYS A 20 6.59 5.53 28.84
CA LYS A 20 5.73 5.88 29.98
C LYS A 20 6.36 5.50 31.33
N LYS A 21 7.12 4.41 31.38
CA LYS A 21 7.91 3.97 32.54
C LYS A 21 9.20 4.78 32.76
N GLY A 22 9.50 5.77 31.92
CA GLY A 22 10.65 6.66 32.06
C GLY A 22 11.92 6.14 31.38
N PHE A 23 11.89 4.98 30.73
CA PHE A 23 13.05 4.47 30.00
C PHE A 23 13.07 5.05 28.59
N LEU A 24 13.87 6.08 28.34
CA LEU A 24 13.93 6.72 27.02
C LEU A 24 14.71 5.90 25.98
N SER A 25 15.72 5.13 26.41
CA SER A 25 16.53 4.28 25.53
C SER A 25 16.23 2.79 25.71
N ARG A 26 16.33 2.02 24.62
CA ARG A 26 16.24 0.55 24.66
C ARG A 26 17.37 -0.06 25.48
N ARG A 27 18.56 0.56 25.45
CA ARG A 27 19.72 0.08 26.19
C ARG A 27 19.46 0.14 27.70
N ALA A 28 19.00 1.28 28.20
CA ALA A 28 18.68 1.44 29.62
C ALA A 28 17.59 0.46 30.08
N PHE A 29 16.59 0.21 29.24
CA PHE A 29 15.55 -0.76 29.58
C PHE A 29 16.05 -2.21 29.53
N ALA A 30 16.85 -2.59 28.53
CA ALA A 30 17.45 -3.91 28.46
C ALA A 30 18.40 -4.18 29.65
N ASP A 31 19.19 -3.17 30.03
CA ASP A 31 20.06 -3.24 31.21
C ASP A 31 19.24 -3.38 32.51
N HIS A 32 18.09 -2.70 32.62
CA HIS A 32 17.16 -2.87 33.74
C HIS A 32 16.54 -4.27 33.81
N LEU A 33 16.18 -4.85 32.66
CA LEU A 33 15.57 -6.19 32.60
C LEU A 33 16.55 -7.30 32.99
N GLY A 34 17.84 -7.17 32.65
CA GLY A 34 18.93 -8.13 32.92
C GLY A 34 18.80 -9.50 32.23
N SER A 35 17.59 -9.88 31.85
CA SER A 35 17.20 -11.18 31.29
C SER A 35 16.87 -11.12 29.79
N LEU A 36 16.68 -9.90 29.25
CA LEU A 36 16.32 -9.67 27.86
C LEU A 36 17.41 -8.85 27.14
N GLY A 37 18.05 -9.46 26.14
CA GLY A 37 19.05 -8.78 25.34
C GLY A 37 18.48 -7.60 24.53
N ILE A 38 19.32 -6.58 24.31
CA ILE A 38 18.96 -5.38 23.53
C ILE A 38 18.46 -5.72 22.12
N ASP A 39 18.99 -6.76 21.49
CA ASP A 39 18.59 -7.18 20.15
C ASP A 39 17.20 -7.79 20.12
N THR A 40 16.82 -8.51 21.17
CA THR A 40 15.47 -9.07 21.33
C THR A 40 14.47 -7.94 21.56
N LEU A 41 14.79 -6.98 22.44
CA LEU A 41 13.98 -5.79 22.67
C LEU A 41 13.82 -4.95 21.39
N SER A 42 14.91 -4.77 20.63
CA SER A 42 14.93 -4.06 19.35
C SER A 42 14.02 -4.71 18.32
N ARG A 43 14.04 -6.06 18.23
CA ARG A 43 13.14 -6.82 17.35
C ARG A 43 11.68 -6.71 17.80
N CYS A 44 11.42 -6.80 19.10
CA CYS A 44 10.07 -6.63 19.67
C CYS A 44 9.50 -5.24 19.33
N GLU A 45 10.23 -4.16 19.59
CA GLU A 45 9.75 -2.79 19.35
C GLU A 45 9.62 -2.39 17.87
N LYS A 46 10.28 -3.12 16.95
CA LYS A 46 10.17 -2.88 15.51
C LYS A 46 9.00 -3.63 14.86
N SER A 47 8.31 -4.49 15.62
CA SER A 47 7.11 -5.17 15.16
C SER A 47 5.90 -4.20 15.22
N PRO A 48 5.00 -4.20 14.23
CA PRO A 48 4.93 -5.12 13.09
C PRO A 48 5.73 -4.69 11.86
N GLN A 49 6.37 -3.52 11.82
CA GLN A 49 7.09 -3.04 10.62
C GLN A 49 8.20 -4.00 10.17
N LYS A 50 8.84 -4.68 11.12
CA LYS A 50 9.63 -5.89 10.89
C LYS A 50 9.00 -6.99 11.75
N PRO A 51 8.14 -7.85 11.17
CA PRO A 51 7.37 -8.81 11.94
C PRO A 51 8.28 -9.65 12.84
N HIS A 52 8.03 -9.56 14.14
CA HIS A 52 8.74 -10.37 15.12
C HIS A 52 7.72 -11.12 15.96
N ARG A 53 7.94 -12.43 16.06
CA ARG A 53 7.16 -13.29 16.95
C ARG A 53 8.00 -13.62 18.18
N ALA A 54 7.41 -13.46 19.36
CA ALA A 54 8.06 -13.76 20.63
C ALA A 54 7.33 -14.89 21.36
N TYR A 55 8.06 -15.61 22.21
CA TYR A 55 7.46 -16.60 23.10
C TYR A 55 6.67 -15.89 24.21
N LEU A 56 5.64 -16.57 24.73
CA LEU A 56 4.85 -16.05 25.85
C LEU A 56 5.73 -15.66 27.05
N ASN A 57 6.78 -16.41 27.35
CA ASN A 57 7.69 -16.09 28.45
C ASN A 57 8.40 -14.75 28.25
N THR A 58 8.80 -14.43 27.01
CA THR A 58 9.39 -13.13 26.68
C THR A 58 8.39 -12.00 26.89
N LEU A 59 7.13 -12.22 26.51
CA LEU A 59 6.05 -11.25 26.69
C LEU A 59 5.67 -11.05 28.15
N LYS A 60 5.72 -12.11 28.97
CA LYS A 60 5.51 -12.02 30.42
C LYS A 60 6.58 -11.16 31.10
N ILE A 61 7.86 -11.37 30.77
CA ILE A 61 8.97 -10.54 31.28
C ILE A 61 8.73 -9.06 30.94
N LEU A 62 8.32 -8.77 29.70
CA LEU A 62 8.02 -7.40 29.28
C LEU A 62 6.78 -6.84 29.97
N SER A 63 5.72 -7.64 30.10
CA SER A 63 4.47 -7.28 30.80
C SER A 63 4.74 -6.85 32.23
N ASP A 64 5.48 -7.67 32.97
CA ASP A 64 5.77 -7.45 34.39
C ASP A 64 6.64 -6.20 34.57
N ALA A 65 7.63 -5.96 33.70
CA ALA A 65 8.46 -4.78 33.79
C ALA A 65 7.75 -3.48 33.37
N LEU A 66 6.73 -3.58 32.52
CA LEU A 66 6.01 -2.44 31.95
C LEU A 66 4.69 -2.12 32.68
N ASP A 67 4.25 -2.98 33.61
CA ASP A 67 2.89 -2.97 34.19
C ASP A 67 1.80 -2.94 33.10
N VAL A 68 1.92 -3.82 32.11
CA VAL A 68 0.96 -3.94 31.01
C VAL A 68 0.61 -5.40 30.79
N SER A 69 -0.68 -5.72 30.70
CA SER A 69 -1.16 -7.09 30.45
C SER A 69 -0.47 -7.74 29.23
N PRO A 70 -0.05 -9.02 29.28
CA PRO A 70 0.62 -9.70 28.17
C PRO A 70 -0.19 -9.66 26.86
N GLU A 71 -1.51 -9.68 26.94
CA GLU A 71 -2.45 -9.62 25.82
C GLU A 71 -2.31 -8.30 25.04
N ASN A 72 -2.04 -7.19 25.74
CA ASN A 72 -1.84 -5.87 25.10
C ASN A 72 -0.48 -5.74 24.40
N LEU A 73 0.44 -6.68 24.66
CA LEU A 73 1.74 -6.77 24.00
C LEU A 73 1.71 -7.73 22.80
N ILE A 74 0.57 -8.39 22.58
CA ILE A 74 0.32 -9.30 21.47
C ILE A 74 -0.51 -8.53 20.42
N ILE A 75 -0.17 -8.73 19.16
CA ILE A 75 -1.09 -8.44 18.06
C ILE A 75 -1.80 -9.76 17.79
N ASP A 76 -3.15 -9.76 17.83
CA ASP A 76 -3.91 -10.93 17.42
C ASP A 76 -3.46 -11.29 15.99
N ASP A 77 -3.19 -12.56 15.67
CA ASP A 77 -2.79 -12.90 14.29
C ASP A 77 -3.94 -12.57 13.31
N THR A 78 -5.19 -12.44 13.79
CA THR A 78 -6.30 -11.87 13.02
C THR A 78 -6.19 -10.34 12.82
N ASP A 79 -5.51 -9.63 13.75
CA ASP A 79 -5.11 -8.22 13.65
C ASP A 79 -3.89 -8.00 12.76
N LEU A 80 -3.23 -9.04 12.22
CA LEU A 80 -2.21 -8.88 11.18
C LEU A 80 -2.81 -8.90 9.78
N GLU A 81 -3.83 -9.74 9.58
CA GLU A 81 -4.66 -9.68 8.37
C GLU A 81 -5.54 -8.42 8.38
N THR A 82 -5.88 -7.88 9.55
CA THR A 82 -6.67 -6.64 9.68
C THR A 82 -5.89 -5.41 10.15
N GLY A 83 -4.59 -5.52 10.43
CA GLY A 83 -3.73 -4.45 10.96
C GLY A 83 -3.32 -3.37 9.97
N ASN A 84 -3.68 -3.55 8.70
CA ASN A 84 -3.70 -2.48 7.70
C ASN A 84 -5.02 -1.69 7.69
N LYS A 85 -5.91 -1.87 8.68
CA LYS A 85 -7.07 -0.98 8.92
C LYS A 85 -6.68 0.36 9.59
N LEU A 86 -5.46 0.85 9.35
CA LEU A 86 -5.24 2.30 9.33
C LEU A 86 -6.02 2.84 8.15
N ALA A 87 -7.32 3.12 8.37
CA ALA A 87 -8.28 3.73 7.45
C ALA A 87 -7.75 3.86 6.02
N ILE A 88 -7.70 2.73 5.28
CA ILE A 88 -7.35 2.76 3.87
C ILE A 88 -8.26 3.79 3.25
N ARG A 89 -7.65 4.83 2.65
CA ARG A 89 -8.41 5.92 2.05
C ARG A 89 -9.32 5.33 0.98
N ASP A 90 -10.62 5.33 1.25
CA ASP A 90 -11.61 4.91 0.28
C ASP A 90 -11.59 5.88 -0.90
N CYS A 91 -11.32 5.31 -2.07
CA CYS A 91 -11.22 6.03 -3.34
C CYS A 91 -12.37 5.74 -4.29
N SER A 92 -13.41 5.05 -3.81
CA SER A 92 -14.60 4.74 -4.57
C SER A 92 -15.26 6.04 -5.06
N GLY A 93 -15.55 6.09 -6.36
CA GLY A 93 -15.94 7.35 -6.99
C GLY A 93 -15.83 7.35 -8.49
N ILE A 94 -16.35 8.40 -9.09
CA ILE A 94 -16.15 8.74 -10.50
C ILE A 94 -14.97 9.70 -10.59
N TRP A 95 -13.97 9.32 -11.38
CA TRP A 95 -12.73 10.03 -11.57
C TRP A 95 -12.58 10.47 -13.03
N GLN A 96 -12.12 11.71 -13.21
CA GLN A 96 -11.61 12.18 -14.48
C GLN A 96 -10.11 11.92 -14.52
N VAL A 97 -9.62 11.37 -15.63
CA VAL A 97 -8.21 11.09 -15.90
C VAL A 97 -7.74 12.00 -17.02
N ILE A 98 -6.57 12.60 -16.83
CA ILE A 98 -5.84 13.35 -17.86
C ILE A 98 -4.40 12.82 -17.87
N GLY A 99 -3.96 12.29 -19.00
CA GLY A 99 -2.63 11.75 -19.22
C GLY A 99 -1.89 12.41 -20.38
N GLN A 100 -0.57 12.29 -20.37
CA GLN A 100 0.29 12.75 -21.45
C GLN A 100 1.47 11.80 -21.63
N ASP A 101 1.77 11.47 -22.88
CA ASP A 101 2.94 10.67 -23.21
C ASP A 101 4.24 11.44 -22.92
N ILE A 102 5.20 10.76 -22.29
CA ILE A 102 6.55 11.25 -22.05
C ILE A 102 7.44 10.72 -23.16
N VAL A 103 8.00 11.60 -23.98
CA VAL A 103 8.92 11.20 -25.06
C VAL A 103 10.28 10.83 -24.48
N VAL A 104 10.61 9.54 -24.52
CA VAL A 104 11.97 9.05 -24.25
C VAL A 104 12.62 8.70 -25.58
N LYS A 105 13.50 9.59 -26.05
CA LYS A 105 14.21 9.41 -27.32
C LYS A 105 14.92 8.05 -27.33
N GLU A 106 14.90 7.39 -28.49
CA GLU A 106 15.58 6.11 -28.77
C GLU A 106 15.06 4.88 -28.03
N HIS A 107 14.14 5.03 -27.07
CA HIS A 107 13.61 3.93 -26.26
C HIS A 107 12.17 3.57 -26.62
N PHE A 108 11.40 4.55 -27.09
CA PHE A 108 10.00 4.39 -27.47
C PHE A 108 9.74 5.04 -28.82
N ASP A 109 8.93 4.38 -29.63
CA ASP A 109 8.50 4.90 -30.92
C ASP A 109 7.11 5.53 -30.78
N TYR A 110 6.89 6.68 -31.40
CA TYR A 110 5.61 7.41 -31.30
C TYR A 110 5.13 7.71 -32.72
N PRO A 111 4.62 6.69 -33.45
CA PRO A 111 4.32 6.82 -34.88
C PRO A 111 3.29 7.92 -35.19
N ASN A 112 2.46 8.29 -34.21
CA ASN A 112 1.46 9.35 -34.33
C ASN A 112 1.79 10.58 -33.45
N GLY A 113 3.03 10.69 -32.98
CA GLY A 113 3.45 11.67 -31.99
C GLY A 113 2.93 11.35 -30.57
N PRO A 114 3.42 12.08 -29.55
CA PRO A 114 2.93 11.97 -28.19
C PRO A 114 1.48 12.44 -28.11
N LYS A 115 0.63 11.64 -27.46
CA LYS A 115 -0.79 11.92 -27.32
C LYS A 115 -1.13 12.45 -25.92
N LYS A 116 -2.25 13.16 -25.87
CA LYS A 116 -2.97 13.41 -24.62
C LYS A 116 -4.03 12.35 -24.49
N ILE A 117 -4.22 11.89 -23.26
CA ILE A 117 -5.19 10.87 -22.92
C ILE A 117 -6.21 11.50 -22.00
N GLU A 118 -7.49 11.30 -22.30
CA GLU A 118 -8.58 11.65 -21.40
C GLU A 118 -9.47 10.43 -21.22
N ALA A 119 -9.88 10.18 -19.98
CA ALA A 119 -10.78 9.09 -19.67
C ALA A 119 -11.65 9.44 -18.46
N LYS A 120 -12.83 8.84 -18.40
CA LYS A 120 -13.71 8.90 -17.24
C LYS A 120 -13.90 7.48 -16.72
N ILE A 121 -13.54 7.27 -15.45
CA ILE A 121 -13.57 5.95 -14.83
C ILE A 121 -14.34 5.98 -13.53
N GLU A 122 -15.05 4.90 -13.25
CA GLU A 122 -15.62 4.59 -11.94
C GLU A 122 -14.66 3.64 -11.22
N ILE A 123 -14.26 4.01 -10.01
CA ILE A 123 -13.43 3.20 -9.12
C ILE A 123 -14.32 2.58 -8.05
N LYS A 124 -14.13 1.27 -7.81
CA LYS A 124 -14.66 0.51 -6.68
C LYS A 124 -13.51 -0.10 -5.89
N VAL A 125 -13.63 -0.10 -4.57
CA VAL A 125 -12.59 -0.58 -3.66
C VAL A 125 -13.09 -1.76 -2.84
N ASP A 126 -12.33 -2.85 -2.84
CA ASP A 126 -12.45 -3.92 -1.84
C ASP A 126 -11.40 -3.63 -0.75
N LEU A 127 -11.85 -2.97 0.32
CA LEU A 127 -11.00 -2.56 1.44
C LEU A 127 -10.48 -3.75 2.26
N GLU A 128 -11.19 -4.88 2.25
CA GLU A 128 -10.76 -6.09 2.96
C GLU A 128 -9.59 -6.75 2.24
N LYS A 129 -9.64 -6.77 0.90
CA LYS A 129 -8.57 -7.36 0.08
C LYS A 129 -7.51 -6.35 -0.37
N CYS A 130 -7.64 -5.07 0.00
CA CYS A 130 -6.80 -3.98 -0.49
C CYS A 130 -6.73 -3.97 -2.03
N LYS A 131 -7.87 -4.19 -2.69
CA LYS A 131 -7.99 -4.25 -4.14
C LYS A 131 -8.82 -3.10 -4.68
N ILE A 132 -8.48 -2.66 -5.87
CA ILE A 132 -9.21 -1.66 -6.63
C ILE A 132 -9.59 -2.23 -7.98
N PHE A 133 -10.81 -1.94 -8.39
CA PHE A 133 -11.33 -2.23 -9.70
C PHE A 133 -11.85 -0.92 -10.28
N ALA A 134 -11.42 -0.58 -11.49
CA ALA A 134 -11.96 0.55 -12.21
C ALA A 134 -12.48 0.14 -13.57
N THR A 135 -13.60 0.73 -13.95
CA THR A 135 -14.21 0.57 -15.26
C THR A 135 -14.57 1.94 -15.80
N GLY A 136 -14.40 2.17 -17.09
CA GLY A 136 -14.74 3.45 -17.68
C GLY A 136 -14.61 3.44 -19.18
N TYR A 137 -14.49 4.65 -19.72
CA TYR A 137 -14.31 4.87 -21.14
C TYR A 137 -13.25 5.94 -21.35
N ASP A 138 -12.45 5.76 -22.38
CA ASP A 138 -11.55 6.80 -22.85
C ASP A 138 -12.30 7.85 -23.71
N HIS A 139 -11.57 8.82 -24.25
CA HIS A 139 -12.13 9.89 -25.08
C HIS A 139 -12.80 9.42 -26.38
N ASP A 140 -12.42 8.24 -26.90
CA ASP A 140 -13.00 7.64 -28.11
C ASP A 140 -14.19 6.72 -27.78
N ASN A 141 -14.58 6.64 -26.50
CA ASN A 141 -15.55 5.71 -25.93
C ASN A 141 -15.13 4.23 -25.99
N ASP A 142 -13.83 3.96 -26.01
CA ASP A 142 -13.32 2.61 -25.87
C ASP A 142 -13.41 2.16 -24.40
N PRO A 143 -13.98 0.97 -24.12
CA PRO A 143 -14.05 0.44 -22.77
C PRO A 143 -12.66 0.30 -22.14
N LEU A 144 -12.52 0.86 -20.94
CA LEU A 144 -11.33 0.77 -20.11
C LEU A 144 -11.62 -0.08 -18.87
N HIS A 145 -10.68 -0.96 -18.55
CA HIS A 145 -10.65 -1.73 -17.31
C HIS A 145 -9.32 -1.52 -16.61
N PHE A 146 -9.35 -1.44 -15.29
CA PHE A 146 -8.17 -1.40 -14.44
C PHE A 146 -8.39 -2.27 -13.21
N GLU A 147 -7.39 -3.08 -12.87
CA GLU A 147 -7.37 -3.85 -11.63
C GLU A 147 -6.03 -3.64 -10.95
N GLY A 148 -6.06 -3.36 -9.65
CA GLY A 148 -4.85 -3.08 -8.90
C GLY A 148 -4.95 -3.39 -7.42
N SER A 149 -3.84 -3.15 -6.76
CA SER A 149 -3.67 -3.27 -5.32
C SER A 149 -3.38 -1.91 -4.71
N ILE A 150 -3.89 -1.74 -3.49
CA ILE A 150 -3.70 -0.55 -2.67
C ILE A 150 -2.58 -0.81 -1.67
N TYR A 151 -1.63 0.12 -1.62
CA TYR A 151 -0.46 0.07 -0.75
C TYR A 151 -0.42 1.33 0.14
N GLU A 152 0.47 1.30 1.13
CA GLU A 152 0.77 2.45 2.01
C GLU A 152 -0.47 3.12 2.62
N ASN A 153 -1.42 2.32 3.14
CA ASN A 153 -2.68 2.78 3.74
C ASN A 153 -3.58 3.60 2.80
N GLY A 154 -3.58 3.28 1.50
CA GLY A 154 -4.38 4.04 0.53
C GLY A 154 -3.66 5.22 -0.10
N ASN A 155 -2.36 5.39 0.15
CA ASN A 155 -1.59 6.46 -0.48
C ASN A 155 -1.03 6.08 -1.85
N HIS A 156 -0.95 4.78 -2.14
CA HIS A 156 -0.34 4.29 -3.36
C HIS A 156 -1.20 3.19 -3.99
N ILE A 157 -1.38 3.25 -5.30
CA ILE A 157 -2.15 2.29 -6.08
C ILE A 157 -1.27 1.82 -7.24
N VAL A 158 -1.17 0.50 -7.40
CA VAL A 158 -0.46 -0.11 -8.53
C VAL A 158 -1.32 -1.20 -9.13
N GLY A 159 -1.41 -1.25 -10.45
CA GLY A 159 -2.21 -2.25 -11.13
C GLY A 159 -1.99 -2.30 -12.62
N GLU A 160 -2.81 -3.10 -13.28
CA GLU A 160 -2.82 -3.29 -14.72
C GLU A 160 -4.08 -2.68 -15.30
N TYR A 161 -3.96 -2.06 -16.47
CA TYR A 161 -5.10 -1.55 -17.22
C TYR A 161 -5.15 -2.19 -18.61
N PHE A 162 -6.36 -2.21 -19.14
CA PHE A 162 -6.69 -2.69 -20.48
C PHE A 162 -7.69 -1.74 -21.12
N VAL A 163 -7.41 -1.31 -22.35
CA VAL A 163 -8.36 -0.58 -23.20
C VAL A 163 -8.75 -1.48 -24.35
N LYS A 164 -10.04 -1.74 -24.46
CA LYS A 164 -10.62 -2.55 -25.52
C LYS A 164 -11.01 -1.67 -26.70
N ASN A 165 -10.12 -1.53 -27.67
CA ASN A 165 -10.44 -0.93 -28.96
C ASN A 165 -10.49 -2.03 -30.04
N ASP A 166 -11.46 -1.96 -30.95
CA ASP A 166 -11.69 -2.97 -31.99
C ASP A 166 -10.54 -3.07 -33.00
N ARG A 167 -9.67 -2.06 -33.06
CA ARG A 167 -8.51 -1.96 -33.97
C ARG A 167 -7.18 -2.16 -33.24
N LEU A 168 -7.13 -1.84 -31.95
CA LEU A 168 -5.90 -1.77 -31.14
C LEU A 168 -6.15 -2.29 -29.73
N HIS A 169 -5.29 -3.17 -29.23
CA HIS A 169 -5.30 -3.50 -27.80
C HIS A 169 -4.22 -2.71 -27.09
N VAL A 170 -4.61 -1.97 -26.06
CA VAL A 170 -3.67 -1.29 -25.16
C VAL A 170 -3.74 -1.97 -23.81
N TYR A 171 -2.62 -2.52 -23.35
CA TYR A 171 -2.49 -3.09 -22.02
C TYR A 171 -1.25 -2.52 -21.36
N GLY A 172 -1.32 -2.25 -20.07
CA GLY A 172 -0.22 -1.61 -19.38
C GLY A 172 -0.31 -1.70 -17.88
N THR A 173 0.71 -1.15 -17.24
CA THR A 173 0.74 -0.97 -15.80
C THR A 173 0.53 0.49 -15.45
N LEU A 174 -0.10 0.73 -14.31
CA LEU A 174 -0.35 2.05 -13.79
C LEU A 174 0.11 2.12 -12.34
N ASN A 175 0.78 3.22 -12.00
CA ASN A 175 1.29 3.50 -10.66
C ASN A 175 0.84 4.91 -10.25
N LEU A 176 0.03 5.03 -9.20
CA LEU A 176 -0.62 6.27 -8.78
C LEU A 176 -0.36 6.56 -7.31
N GLN A 177 -0.08 7.81 -7.00
CA GLN A 177 0.04 8.31 -5.64
C GLN A 177 -1.05 9.32 -5.32
N TYR A 178 -1.61 9.20 -4.12
CA TYR A 178 -2.55 10.16 -3.59
C TYR A 178 -1.89 11.47 -3.19
N HIS A 179 -2.60 12.56 -3.49
CA HIS A 179 -2.29 13.85 -2.92
C HIS A 179 -2.90 13.97 -1.52
N GLY A 180 -2.32 14.81 -0.68
CA GLY A 180 -2.82 15.07 0.68
C GLY A 180 -4.30 15.48 0.73
N CYS A 181 -4.80 16.13 -0.33
CA CYS A 181 -6.19 16.59 -0.44
C CYS A 181 -7.25 15.48 -0.57
N GLY A 182 -6.86 14.24 -0.85
CA GLY A 182 -7.78 13.10 -0.96
C GLY A 182 -8.70 13.11 -2.19
N LYS A 183 -8.64 14.15 -3.03
CA LYS A 183 -9.46 14.29 -4.26
C LYS A 183 -8.64 14.18 -5.55
N ARG A 184 -7.32 14.01 -5.43
CA ARG A 184 -6.41 13.96 -6.57
C ARG A 184 -5.42 12.81 -6.40
N MET A 185 -5.13 12.17 -7.52
CA MET A 185 -4.02 11.23 -7.66
C MET A 185 -3.15 11.66 -8.83
N SER A 186 -1.88 11.30 -8.80
CA SER A 186 -0.99 11.47 -9.96
C SER A 186 -0.01 10.33 -10.03
N GLY A 187 0.48 10.04 -11.21
CA GLY A 187 1.40 8.94 -11.39
C GLY A 187 1.84 8.72 -12.82
N TYR A 188 2.22 7.49 -13.12
CA TYR A 188 2.76 7.10 -14.41
C TYR A 188 2.09 5.83 -14.91
N TYR A 189 1.88 5.77 -16.22
CA TYR A 189 1.49 4.54 -16.90
C TYR A 189 2.60 4.09 -17.82
N VAL A 190 2.73 2.76 -17.94
CA VAL A 190 3.52 2.12 -18.99
C VAL A 190 2.59 1.23 -19.77
N GLY A 191 2.21 1.68 -20.96
CA GLY A 191 1.37 0.96 -21.90
C GLY A 191 2.17 0.19 -22.94
N ARG A 192 1.57 -0.88 -23.45
CA ARG A 192 1.94 -1.54 -24.68
C ARG A 192 0.76 -1.48 -25.62
N GLU A 193 0.96 -0.85 -26.77
CA GLU A 193 0.01 -0.83 -27.87
C GLU A 193 0.31 -2.00 -28.81
N THR A 194 -0.70 -2.83 -29.09
CA THR A 194 -0.61 -3.89 -30.10
C THR A 194 -1.69 -3.72 -31.15
N GLY A 195 -1.30 -3.30 -32.35
CA GLY A 195 -2.13 -3.43 -33.55
C GLY A 195 -1.35 -3.52 -34.84
N GLN A 196 -0.25 -2.77 -34.99
CA GLN A 196 0.63 -2.89 -36.17
C GLN A 196 2.12 -3.07 -35.83
N GLY A 197 2.46 -3.15 -34.53
CA GLY A 197 3.79 -3.36 -33.97
C GLY A 197 3.70 -3.54 -32.44
N THR A 198 4.82 -3.78 -31.77
CA THR A 198 4.90 -3.66 -30.30
C THR A 198 5.56 -2.33 -29.98
N THR A 199 4.76 -1.39 -29.50
CA THR A 199 5.24 -0.09 -29.05
C THR A 199 4.95 0.05 -27.57
N TYR A 200 5.97 0.41 -26.80
CA TYR A 200 5.82 0.74 -25.39
C TYR A 200 5.67 2.26 -25.25
N ILE A 201 4.77 2.68 -24.37
CA ILE A 201 4.44 4.08 -24.15
C ILE A 201 4.58 4.34 -22.66
N LEU A 202 5.45 5.28 -22.29
CA LEU A 202 5.51 5.84 -20.95
C LEU A 202 4.77 7.18 -20.95
N GLY A 203 3.94 7.41 -19.95
CA GLY A 203 3.34 8.72 -19.74
C GLY A 203 3.06 9.02 -18.28
N ASN A 204 2.78 10.29 -17.99
CA ASN A 204 2.28 10.72 -16.70
C ASN A 204 0.76 10.86 -16.77
N LEU A 205 0.10 10.73 -15.62
CA LEU A 205 -1.31 11.04 -15.52
C LEU A 205 -1.68 11.71 -14.20
N VAL A 206 -2.77 12.46 -14.24
CA VAL A 206 -3.42 13.09 -13.10
C VAL A 206 -4.89 12.67 -13.11
N MET A 207 -5.40 12.33 -11.93
CA MET A 207 -6.79 12.00 -11.72
C MET A 207 -7.42 12.96 -10.73
N GLU A 208 -8.68 13.30 -10.97
CA GLU A 208 -9.48 14.15 -10.10
C GLU A 208 -10.84 13.51 -9.83
N LEU A 209 -11.20 13.40 -8.55
CA LEU A 209 -12.48 12.88 -8.09
C LEU A 209 -13.59 13.89 -8.45
N LYS A 210 -14.53 13.45 -9.29
CA LYS A 210 -15.70 14.25 -9.68
C LYS A 210 -16.91 13.96 -8.81
N GLU A 211 -17.09 12.69 -8.43
CA GLU A 211 -18.23 12.25 -7.63
C GLU A 211 -17.80 11.09 -6.72
N LYS A 212 -18.28 11.07 -5.47
CA LYS A 212 -17.98 10.00 -4.52
C LYS A 212 -19.13 9.00 -4.49
N LEU A 213 -18.81 7.71 -4.42
CA LEU A 213 -19.79 6.62 -4.25
C LEU A 213 -20.12 6.37 -2.76
#